data_AF-H1LZG0-F1
#
_entry.id   AF-H1LZG0-F1
#
_cell.length_a   1.000
_cell.length_b   1.000
_cell.length_c   1.000
_cell.angle_alpha   90.00
_cell.angle_beta   90.00
_cell.angle_gamma   90.00
#
_symmetry.space_group_name_H-M   'P 1'
#
loop_
_entity.id
_entity.type
_entity.pdbx_description
1 polymer ?
#
loop_
_entity_poly.entity_id
_entity_poly.type
_entity_poly.pdbx_seq_one_letter_code
_entity_poly.pdbx_strand_id
1 'polypeptide(L)'
;MGSKKIELNQKVESYVGQGQEIANIGDEKIAEAEASEQALSSIEAVDDDTADAVDSARNESSGIAEGIAESEIENPGEDVSELFVEISEESNEFGDQERENANTASEMEGDYSSVGSDLSAKFQESSSEFIEIADNADSENDSMKTQLEQIVNTLEGIF
;
A
#
# COMPACT_ATOMS: atom_id res chain seq x y z
N MET A 1 8.90 3.31 -24.90
CA MET A 1 8.62 3.06 -23.48
C MET A 1 8.12 4.27 -22.67
N GLY A 2 8.35 5.53 -23.09
CA GLY A 2 7.95 6.71 -22.28
C GLY A 2 6.46 6.76 -21.85
N SER A 3 5.52 6.35 -22.71
CA SER A 3 4.10 6.29 -22.33
C SER A 3 3.81 5.26 -21.23
N LYS A 4 4.54 4.14 -21.22
CA LYS A 4 4.35 3.07 -20.23
C LYS A 4 4.87 3.50 -18.87
N LYS A 5 6.02 4.19 -18.83
CA LYS A 5 6.55 4.79 -17.59
C LYS A 5 5.56 5.77 -16.96
N ILE A 6 4.93 6.61 -17.77
CA ILE A 6 3.89 7.54 -17.29
C ILE A 6 2.69 6.77 -16.73
N GLU A 7 2.21 5.75 -17.44
CA GLU A 7 1.10 4.91 -17.00
C GLU A 7 1.38 4.24 -15.66
N LEU A 8 2.55 3.60 -15.50
CA LEU A 8 2.92 2.91 -14.26
C LEU A 8 3.00 3.89 -13.08
N ASN A 9 3.64 5.05 -13.25
CA ASN A 9 3.67 6.09 -12.21
C ASN A 9 2.26 6.57 -11.82
N GLN A 10 1.37 6.76 -12.78
CA GLN A 10 -0.02 7.16 -12.51
C GLN A 10 -0.78 6.07 -11.74
N LYS A 11 -0.51 4.79 -12.01
CA LYS A 11 -1.09 3.70 -11.23
C LYS A 11 -0.56 3.70 -9.80
N VAL A 12 0.75 3.87 -9.60
CA VAL A 12 1.36 4.01 -8.25
C VAL A 12 0.67 5.13 -7.47
N GLU A 13 0.58 6.33 -8.05
CA GLU A 13 -0.11 7.47 -7.41
C GLU A 13 -1.59 7.16 -7.09
N SER A 14 -2.28 6.47 -7.99
CA SER A 14 -3.67 6.06 -7.76
C SER A 14 -3.81 5.08 -6.61
N TYR A 15 -2.90 4.11 -6.47
CA TYR A 15 -2.95 3.10 -5.41
C TYR A 15 -2.53 3.68 -4.06
N VAL A 16 -1.58 4.62 -4.04
CA VAL A 16 -1.30 5.44 -2.84
C VAL A 16 -2.57 6.16 -2.39
N GLY A 17 -3.33 6.75 -3.33
CA GLY A 17 -4.60 7.39 -3.02
C GLY A 17 -5.64 6.43 -2.42
N GLN A 18 -5.74 5.20 -2.95
CA GLN A 18 -6.64 4.18 -2.43
C GLN A 18 -6.23 3.71 -1.03
N GLY A 19 -4.94 3.45 -0.81
CA GLY A 19 -4.40 3.12 0.51
C GLY A 19 -4.68 4.20 1.55
N GLN A 20 -4.55 5.47 1.17
CA GLN A 20 -4.87 6.60 2.05
C GLN A 20 -6.38 6.71 2.34
N GLU A 21 -7.24 6.37 1.39
CA GLU A 21 -8.69 6.33 1.63
C GLU A 21 -9.06 5.27 2.66
N ILE A 22 -8.47 4.07 2.55
CA ILE A 22 -8.63 2.99 3.53
C ILE A 22 -8.13 3.44 4.91
N ALA A 23 -6.97 4.08 4.98
CA ALA A 23 -6.44 4.61 6.23
C ALA A 23 -7.39 5.63 6.88
N ASN A 24 -7.98 6.53 6.10
CA ASN A 24 -8.95 7.50 6.61
C ASN A 24 -10.21 6.83 7.15
N ILE A 25 -10.72 5.79 6.46
CA ILE A 25 -11.84 4.98 6.95
C ILE A 25 -11.49 4.35 8.30
N GLY A 26 -10.30 3.78 8.42
CA GLY A 26 -9.82 3.20 9.67
C GLY A 26 -9.72 4.21 10.81
N ASP A 27 -9.19 5.41 10.57
CA ASP A 27 -9.15 6.50 11.56
C ASP A 27 -10.56 6.93 12.00
N GLU A 28 -11.53 6.98 11.08
CA GLU A 28 -12.93 7.24 11.42
C GLU A 28 -13.51 6.14 12.33
N LYS A 29 -13.21 4.86 12.05
CA LYS A 29 -13.67 3.73 12.87
C LYS A 29 -13.04 3.71 14.26
N ILE A 30 -11.77 4.08 14.37
CA ILE A 30 -11.10 4.28 15.67
C ILE A 30 -11.83 5.34 16.49
N ALA A 31 -12.14 6.50 15.90
CA ALA A 31 -12.85 7.56 16.61
C ALA A 31 -14.26 7.14 17.07
N GLU A 32 -14.98 6.35 16.26
CA GLU A 32 -16.28 5.77 16.62
C GLU A 32 -16.16 4.78 17.79
N ALA A 33 -15.14 3.93 17.77
CA ALA A 33 -14.88 2.94 18.82
C ALA A 33 -14.46 3.61 20.14
N GLU A 34 -13.55 4.60 20.10
CA GLU A 34 -13.15 5.37 21.29
C GLU A 34 -14.34 6.08 21.95
N ALA A 35 -15.24 6.67 21.14
CA ALA A 35 -16.46 7.30 21.65
C ALA A 35 -17.40 6.28 22.31
N SER A 36 -17.46 5.07 21.76
CA SER A 36 -18.26 3.97 22.30
C SER A 36 -17.68 3.46 23.63
N GLU A 37 -16.36 3.29 23.73
CA GLU A 37 -15.71 2.88 24.97
C GLU A 37 -15.85 3.94 26.07
N GLN A 38 -15.76 5.23 25.73
CA GLN A 38 -16.04 6.31 26.69
C GLN A 38 -17.47 6.26 27.22
N ALA A 39 -18.44 5.90 26.39
CA ALA A 39 -19.83 5.74 26.81
C ALA A 39 -19.99 4.53 27.75
N LEU A 40 -19.36 3.39 27.44
CA LEU A 40 -19.35 2.20 28.30
C LEU A 40 -18.72 2.48 29.66
N SER A 41 -17.53 3.10 29.67
CA SER A 41 -16.83 3.54 30.89
C SER A 41 -17.68 4.50 31.73
N SER A 42 -18.46 5.38 31.09
CA SER A 42 -19.36 6.30 31.80
C SER A 42 -20.54 5.60 32.46
N ILE A 43 -21.01 4.47 31.90
CA ILE A 43 -22.08 3.65 32.48
C ILE A 43 -21.55 2.89 33.71
N GLU A 44 -20.39 2.25 33.58
CA GLU A 44 -19.75 1.49 34.66
C GLU A 44 -19.50 2.36 35.91
N ALA A 45 -19.10 3.62 35.71
CA ALA A 45 -18.82 4.56 36.79
C ALA A 45 -20.05 4.96 37.62
N VAL A 46 -21.27 4.69 37.14
CA VAL A 46 -22.52 5.06 37.83
C VAL A 46 -22.95 4.02 38.85
N ASP A 47 -22.76 2.73 38.58
CA ASP A 47 -23.29 1.63 39.41
C ASP A 47 -22.46 0.35 39.22
N ASP A 48 -21.93 -0.20 40.31
CA ASP A 48 -21.13 -1.42 40.31
C ASP A 48 -21.93 -2.66 39.90
N ASP A 49 -23.27 -2.64 40.04
CA ASP A 49 -24.16 -3.68 39.52
C ASP A 49 -24.16 -3.77 37.98
N THR A 50 -23.58 -2.78 37.27
CA THR A 50 -23.51 -2.76 35.80
C THR A 50 -22.20 -3.30 35.22
N ALA A 51 -21.20 -3.60 36.05
CA ALA A 51 -19.86 -4.01 35.61
C ALA A 51 -19.90 -5.26 34.70
N ASP A 52 -20.61 -6.31 35.10
CA ASP A 52 -20.72 -7.55 34.31
C ASP A 52 -21.37 -7.32 32.93
N ALA A 53 -22.32 -6.38 32.84
CA ALA A 53 -23.00 -6.03 31.60
C ALA A 53 -22.10 -5.19 30.68
N VAL A 54 -21.30 -4.28 31.27
CA VAL A 54 -20.31 -3.48 30.53
C VAL A 54 -19.19 -4.36 29.99
N ASP A 55 -18.68 -5.30 30.78
CA ASP A 55 -17.67 -6.27 30.32
C ASP A 55 -18.21 -7.15 29.19
N SER A 56 -19.47 -7.57 29.27
CA SER A 56 -20.12 -8.32 28.19
C SER A 56 -20.21 -7.46 26.92
N ALA A 57 -20.57 -6.18 27.05
CA ALA A 57 -20.64 -5.24 25.93
C ALA A 57 -19.25 -4.98 25.30
N ARG A 58 -18.19 -4.82 26.10
CA ARG A 58 -16.81 -4.68 25.60
C ARG A 58 -16.38 -5.89 24.77
N ASN A 59 -16.66 -7.11 25.26
CA ASN A 59 -16.35 -8.33 24.50
C ASN A 59 -17.10 -8.41 23.16
N GLU A 60 -18.38 -8.03 23.13
CA GLU A 60 -19.14 -7.95 21.88
C GLU A 60 -18.59 -6.87 20.94
N SER A 61 -18.25 -5.70 21.49
CA SER A 61 -17.65 -4.60 20.75
C SER A 61 -16.27 -4.93 20.18
N SER A 62 -15.44 -5.69 20.91
CA SER A 62 -14.16 -6.20 20.45
C SER A 62 -14.33 -7.09 19.21
N GLY A 63 -15.25 -8.05 19.22
CA GLY A 63 -15.54 -8.87 18.04
C GLY A 63 -16.11 -8.09 16.85
N ILE A 64 -16.83 -6.98 17.10
CA ILE A 64 -17.28 -6.06 16.04
C ILE A 64 -16.08 -5.28 15.48
N ALA A 65 -15.17 -4.81 16.33
CA ALA A 65 -13.97 -4.08 15.93
C ALA A 65 -13.05 -4.94 15.05
N GLU A 66 -12.80 -6.20 15.44
CA GLU A 66 -12.08 -7.19 14.63
C GLU A 66 -12.74 -7.37 13.25
N GLY A 67 -14.06 -7.58 13.20
CA GLY A 67 -14.78 -7.76 11.93
C GLY A 67 -14.75 -6.52 11.04
N ILE A 68 -14.76 -5.31 11.62
CA ILE A 68 -14.60 -4.06 10.87
C ILE A 68 -13.17 -3.94 10.35
N ALA A 69 -12.16 -4.21 11.18
CA ALA A 69 -10.75 -4.18 10.78
C ALA A 69 -10.50 -5.10 9.58
N GLU A 70 -10.97 -6.35 9.66
CA GLU A 70 -10.83 -7.33 8.57
C GLU A 70 -11.52 -6.83 7.28
N SER A 71 -12.78 -6.38 7.39
CA SER A 71 -13.62 -6.09 6.22
C SER A 71 -13.38 -4.74 5.54
N GLU A 72 -13.01 -3.71 6.31
CA GLU A 72 -12.88 -2.33 5.82
C GLU A 72 -11.42 -1.85 5.73
N ILE A 73 -10.47 -2.57 6.32
CA ILE A 73 -9.06 -2.15 6.39
C ILE A 73 -8.12 -3.22 5.83
N GLU A 74 -8.13 -4.43 6.38
CA GLU A 74 -7.18 -5.48 6.00
C GLU A 74 -7.45 -6.01 4.60
N ASN A 75 -8.67 -6.51 4.32
CA ASN A 75 -8.97 -7.07 3.00
C ASN A 75 -8.81 -6.03 1.87
N PRO A 76 -9.34 -4.80 1.97
CA PRO A 76 -9.09 -3.77 0.96
C PRO A 76 -7.61 -3.38 0.86
N GLY A 77 -6.89 -3.37 2.00
CA GLY A 77 -5.46 -3.09 2.03
C GLY A 77 -4.63 -4.16 1.32
N GLU A 78 -5.01 -5.43 1.47
CA GLU A 78 -4.40 -6.57 0.75
C GLU A 78 -4.67 -6.47 -0.75
N ASP A 79 -5.91 -6.19 -1.15
CA ASP A 79 -6.29 -5.98 -2.56
C ASP A 79 -5.43 -4.89 -3.22
N VAL A 80 -5.25 -3.74 -2.54
CA VAL A 80 -4.39 -2.65 -3.05
C VAL A 80 -2.92 -3.08 -3.06
N SER A 81 -2.49 -3.84 -2.06
CA SER A 81 -1.11 -4.33 -1.98
C SER A 81 -0.73 -5.25 -3.13
N GLU A 82 -1.64 -6.15 -3.54
CA GLU A 82 -1.43 -7.02 -4.71
C GLU A 82 -1.22 -6.21 -5.99
N LEU A 83 -1.93 -5.08 -6.14
CA LEU A 83 -1.77 -4.19 -7.30
C LEU A 83 -0.41 -3.49 -7.31
N PHE A 84 0.15 -3.12 -6.16
CA PHE A 84 1.53 -2.61 -6.08
C PHE A 84 2.55 -3.67 -6.49
N VAL A 85 2.36 -4.92 -6.05
CA VAL A 85 3.23 -6.04 -6.44
C VAL A 85 3.18 -6.24 -7.96
N GLU A 86 1.98 -6.21 -8.57
CA GLU A 86 1.85 -6.30 -10.03
C GLU A 86 2.61 -5.18 -10.76
N ILE A 87 2.54 -3.93 -10.27
CA ILE A 87 3.31 -2.82 -10.84
C ILE A 87 4.82 -3.08 -10.72
N SER A 88 5.29 -3.51 -9.54
CA SER A 88 6.71 -3.77 -9.30
C SER A 88 7.24 -4.85 -10.23
N GLU A 89 6.50 -5.95 -10.39
CA GLU A 89 6.82 -7.03 -11.32
C GLU A 89 6.82 -6.55 -12.78
N GLU A 90 5.76 -5.86 -13.21
CA GLU A 90 5.63 -5.33 -14.58
C GLU A 90 6.76 -4.34 -14.90
N SER A 91 7.10 -3.46 -13.96
CA SER A 91 8.16 -2.48 -14.13
C SER A 91 9.54 -3.12 -14.19
N ASN A 92 9.83 -4.12 -13.34
CA ASN A 92 11.06 -4.89 -13.41
C ASN A 92 11.23 -5.62 -14.74
N GLU A 93 10.16 -6.22 -15.29
CA GLU A 93 10.19 -6.88 -16.60
C GLU A 93 10.56 -5.88 -17.73
N PHE A 94 9.96 -4.69 -17.73
CA PHE A 94 10.35 -3.65 -18.69
C PHE A 94 11.79 -3.16 -18.49
N GLY A 95 12.21 -3.03 -17.24
CA GLY A 95 13.59 -2.66 -16.89
C GLY A 95 14.61 -3.65 -17.45
N ASP A 96 14.35 -4.96 -17.30
CA ASP A 96 15.21 -6.01 -17.85
C ASP A 96 15.21 -6.04 -19.38
N GLN A 97 14.05 -5.85 -20.01
CA GLN A 97 13.96 -5.77 -21.48
C GLN A 97 14.76 -4.60 -22.03
N GLU A 98 14.71 -3.43 -21.38
CA GLU A 98 15.52 -2.26 -21.77
C GLU A 98 17.01 -2.52 -21.58
N ARG A 99 17.40 -3.25 -20.52
CA ARG A 99 18.80 -3.63 -20.31
C ARG A 99 19.30 -4.60 -21.39
N GLU A 100 18.48 -5.54 -21.82
CA GLU A 100 18.80 -6.43 -22.95
C GLU A 100 18.94 -5.65 -24.27
N ASN A 101 18.03 -4.70 -24.52
CA ASN A 101 18.11 -3.81 -25.68
C ASN A 101 19.39 -2.97 -25.64
N ALA A 102 19.81 -2.50 -24.47
CA ALA A 102 21.05 -1.77 -24.30
C ALA A 102 22.28 -2.62 -24.66
N ASN A 103 22.31 -3.87 -24.23
CA ASN A 103 23.39 -4.80 -24.56
C ASN A 103 23.45 -5.03 -26.08
N THR A 104 22.29 -5.31 -26.70
CA THR A 104 22.19 -5.50 -28.16
C THR A 104 22.66 -4.27 -28.93
N ALA A 105 22.29 -3.06 -28.49
CA ALA A 105 22.73 -1.82 -29.11
C ALA A 105 24.24 -1.59 -28.95
N SER A 106 24.83 -2.00 -27.83
CA SER A 106 26.27 -1.87 -27.57
C SER A 106 27.15 -2.75 -28.46
N GLU A 107 26.59 -3.84 -29.00
CA GLU A 107 27.26 -4.76 -29.91
C GLU A 107 27.31 -4.26 -31.37
N MET A 108 26.70 -3.10 -31.68
CA MET A 108 26.77 -2.53 -33.03
C MET A 108 28.20 -2.05 -33.33
N GLU A 109 28.82 -2.62 -34.36
CA GLU A 109 30.19 -2.29 -34.78
C GLU A 109 30.24 -1.46 -36.08
N GLY A 110 31.44 -1.00 -36.46
CA GLY A 110 31.69 -0.27 -37.70
C GLY A 110 31.13 1.15 -37.70
N ASP A 111 30.60 1.59 -38.85
CA ASP A 111 30.04 2.94 -39.04
C ASP A 111 28.84 3.24 -38.12
N TYR A 112 28.23 2.21 -37.52
CA TYR A 112 27.10 2.32 -36.61
C TYR A 112 27.49 2.30 -35.13
N SER A 113 28.77 2.15 -34.79
CA SER A 113 29.25 2.06 -33.40
C SER A 113 28.86 3.25 -32.52
N SER A 114 28.92 4.47 -33.05
CA SER A 114 28.47 5.67 -32.33
C SER A 114 26.96 5.65 -32.08
N VAL A 115 26.17 5.23 -33.07
CA VAL A 115 24.70 5.15 -32.95
C VAL A 115 24.30 4.08 -31.94
N GLY A 116 24.96 2.92 -31.98
CA GLY A 116 24.76 1.84 -31.02
C GLY A 116 25.10 2.26 -29.59
N SER A 117 26.20 2.99 -29.41
CA SER A 117 26.58 3.53 -28.09
C SER A 117 25.54 4.50 -27.54
N ASP A 118 25.07 5.45 -28.35
CA ASP A 118 24.05 6.42 -27.95
C ASP A 118 22.70 5.74 -27.63
N LEU A 119 22.33 4.73 -28.42
CA LEU A 119 21.11 3.97 -28.21
C LEU A 119 21.19 3.10 -26.94
N SER A 120 22.34 2.46 -26.71
CA SER A 120 22.62 1.69 -25.50
C SER A 120 22.48 2.54 -24.24
N ALA A 121 23.05 3.75 -24.25
CA ALA A 121 22.93 4.69 -23.13
C ALA A 121 21.47 5.05 -22.82
N LYS A 122 20.66 5.32 -23.84
CA LYS A 122 19.22 5.62 -23.67
C LYS A 122 18.44 4.44 -23.12
N PHE A 123 18.78 3.23 -23.55
CA PHE A 123 18.14 2.02 -23.02
C PHE A 123 18.55 1.74 -21.57
N GLN A 124 19.81 2.01 -21.19
CA GLN A 124 20.25 1.93 -19.77
C GLN A 124 19.54 2.96 -18.89
N GLU A 125 19.38 4.19 -19.38
CA GLU A 125 18.60 5.23 -18.69
C GLU A 125 17.14 4.78 -18.53
N SER A 126 16.52 4.32 -19.62
CA SER A 126 15.13 3.83 -19.60
C SER A 126 14.95 2.64 -18.64
N SER A 127 15.90 1.70 -18.62
CA SER A 127 15.93 0.56 -17.69
C SER A 127 15.98 1.04 -16.23
N SER A 128 16.83 2.02 -15.94
CA SER A 128 16.97 2.57 -14.58
C SER A 128 15.68 3.25 -14.12
N GLU A 129 15.02 4.00 -14.99
CA GLU A 129 13.72 4.63 -14.67
C GLU A 129 12.62 3.59 -14.36
N PHE A 130 12.60 2.44 -15.03
CA PHE A 130 11.66 1.37 -14.70
C PHE A 130 11.97 0.72 -13.35
N ILE A 131 13.26 0.54 -13.03
CA ILE A 131 13.67 0.02 -11.72
C ILE A 131 13.26 1.00 -10.62
N GLU A 132 13.45 2.31 -10.83
CA GLU A 132 13.00 3.34 -9.87
C GLU A 132 11.48 3.30 -9.63
N ILE A 133 10.68 3.02 -10.66
CA ILE A 133 9.22 2.85 -10.51
C ILE A 133 8.90 1.61 -9.67
N ALA A 134 9.61 0.49 -9.88
CA ALA A 134 9.42 -0.73 -9.09
C ALA A 134 9.78 -0.50 -7.61
N ASP A 135 10.96 0.07 -7.36
CA ASP A 135 11.42 0.41 -6.01
C ASP A 135 10.44 1.36 -5.30
N ASN A 136 9.89 2.34 -6.03
CA ASN A 136 8.89 3.24 -5.48
C ASN A 136 7.59 2.52 -5.15
N ALA A 137 7.09 1.64 -6.04
CA ALA A 137 5.90 0.84 -5.78
C ALA A 137 6.05 -0.04 -4.53
N ASP A 138 7.21 -0.70 -4.36
CA ASP A 138 7.50 -1.53 -3.18
C ASP A 138 7.56 -0.67 -1.91
N SER A 139 8.25 0.47 -1.95
CA SER A 139 8.36 1.38 -0.80
C SER A 139 7.02 1.95 -0.37
N GLU A 140 6.17 2.35 -1.31
CA GLU A 140 4.83 2.87 -1.01
C GLU A 140 3.91 1.77 -0.46
N ASN A 141 4.01 0.55 -1.00
CA ASN A 141 3.27 -0.61 -0.50
C ASN A 141 3.64 -0.95 0.96
N ASP A 142 4.93 -0.99 1.28
CA ASP A 142 5.42 -1.26 2.64
C ASP A 142 4.99 -0.17 3.63
N SER A 143 5.03 1.09 3.19
CA SER A 143 4.55 2.23 3.98
C SER A 143 3.05 2.11 4.26
N MET A 144 2.25 1.83 3.23
CA MET A 144 0.81 1.63 3.35
C MET A 144 0.49 0.48 4.30
N LYS A 145 1.09 -0.70 4.10
CA LYS A 145 0.91 -1.87 4.99
C LYS A 145 1.18 -1.54 6.44
N THR A 146 2.32 -0.90 6.71
CA THR A 146 2.69 -0.50 8.07
C THR A 146 1.65 0.44 8.69
N GLN A 147 1.13 1.39 7.92
CA GLN A 147 0.10 2.31 8.40
C GLN A 147 -1.21 1.59 8.68
N LEU A 148 -1.68 0.74 7.77
CA LEU A 148 -2.93 -0.01 7.95
C LEU A 148 -2.85 -0.98 9.13
N GLU A 149 -1.73 -1.68 9.30
CA GLU A 149 -1.49 -2.55 10.47
C GLU A 149 -1.56 -1.76 11.79
N GLN A 150 -1.02 -0.53 11.84
CA GLN A 150 -1.11 0.30 13.04
C GLN A 150 -2.54 0.70 13.37
N ILE A 151 -3.33 1.01 12.34
CA ILE A 151 -4.75 1.36 12.47
C ILE A 151 -5.54 0.15 12.97
N VAL A 152 -5.34 -1.03 12.37
CA VAL A 152 -5.98 -2.29 12.80
C VAL A 152 -5.69 -2.57 14.28
N ASN A 153 -4.41 -2.59 14.66
CA ASN A 153 -4.00 -2.84 16.05
C ASN A 153 -4.60 -1.82 17.03
N THR A 154 -4.76 -0.57 16.59
CA THR A 154 -5.39 0.46 17.42
C THR A 154 -6.88 0.18 17.57
N LEU A 155 -7.60 -0.09 16.48
CA LEU A 155 -9.04 -0.35 16.49
C LEU A 155 -9.39 -1.58 17.34
N GLU A 156 -8.68 -2.68 17.16
CA GLU A 156 -8.90 -3.93 17.90
C GLU A 156 -8.56 -3.81 19.39
N GLY A 157 -7.66 -2.89 19.75
CA GLY A 157 -7.20 -2.68 21.12
C GLY A 157 -8.03 -1.71 21.96
N ILE A 158 -9.13 -1.16 21.45
CA ILE A 158 -9.92 -0.13 22.15
C ILE A 158 -10.78 -0.71 23.29
N PHE A 159 -11.39 -1.88 23.09
CA PHE A 159 -12.32 -2.52 24.04
C PHE A 159 -11.63 -3.60 24.87
#